data_AF-A0A0D0D238-F1
#
_entry.id   AF-A0A0D0D238-F1
#
_cell.length_a   1.000
_cell.length_b   1.000
_cell.length_c   1.000
_cell.angle_alpha   90.00
_cell.angle_beta   90.00
_cell.angle_gamma   90.00
#
_symmetry.space_group_name_H-M   'P 1'
#
loop_
_entity.id
_entity.type
_entity.pdbx_description
1 polymer ?
#
loop_
_entity_poly.entity_id
_entity_poly.type
_entity_poly.pdbx_seq_one_letter_code
_entity_poly.pdbx_strand_id
1 'polypeptide(L)'
;DCLLNLGNCQEVRFDIADCGASLSYMPGSVIYLTGRVLMHSIKEWGAGWERAVITHFTKDTVQDRLGVPHPKLPTFQQYLA
;
A
#
# COMPACT_ATOMS: atom_id res chain seq x y z
N ASP A 1 5.15 -4.26 -0.51
CA ASP A 1 4.04 -4.30 0.47
C ASP A 1 2.80 -4.86 -0.18
N CYS A 2 2.06 -5.69 0.56
CA CYS A 2 0.80 -6.29 0.13
C CYS A 2 -0.30 -5.95 1.14
N LEU A 3 -1.40 -5.38 0.67
CA LEU A 3 -2.54 -4.98 1.49
C LEU A 3 -3.79 -5.71 1.01
N LEU A 4 -4.53 -6.32 1.94
CA LEU A 4 -5.81 -6.97 1.69
C LEU A 4 -6.91 -6.25 2.46
N ASN A 5 -7.94 -5.76 1.75
CA ASN A 5 -9.10 -5.14 2.39
C ASN A 5 -10.09 -6.19 2.85
N LEU A 6 -10.48 -6.16 4.13
CA LEU A 6 -11.44 -7.09 4.72
C LEU A 6 -12.62 -6.38 5.41
N GLY A 7 -12.62 -5.04 5.46
CA GLY A 7 -13.71 -4.28 6.05
C GLY A 7 -15.02 -4.36 5.25
N ASN A 8 -16.04 -3.63 5.69
CA ASN A 8 -17.29 -3.44 4.95
C ASN A 8 -17.36 -2.07 4.24
N CYS A 9 -16.27 -1.31 4.28
CA CYS A 9 -16.16 0.01 3.70
C CYS A 9 -16.55 0.07 2.21
N GLN A 10 -17.25 1.15 1.87
CA GLN A 10 -17.61 1.49 0.50
C GLN A 10 -16.81 2.74 0.06
N GLU A 11 -16.57 2.83 -1.25
CA GLU A 11 -15.98 4.01 -1.89
C GLU A 11 -14.58 4.40 -1.38
N VAL A 12 -13.85 3.47 -0.75
CA VAL A 12 -12.49 3.76 -0.28
C VAL A 12 -11.57 4.00 -1.46
N ARG A 13 -10.83 5.11 -1.37
CA ARG A 13 -9.87 5.53 -2.39
C ARG A 13 -8.45 5.40 -1.85
N PHE A 14 -7.65 4.63 -2.56
CA PHE A 14 -6.21 4.51 -2.34
C PHE A 14 -5.50 5.50 -3.26
N ASP A 15 -4.98 6.55 -2.68
CA ASP A 15 -4.29 7.61 -3.42
C ASP A 15 -2.79 7.31 -3.48
N ILE A 16 -2.23 7.44 -4.67
CA ILE A 16 -0.79 7.35 -4.95
C ILE A 16 -0.39 8.72 -5.50
N ALA A 17 0.06 9.60 -4.61
CA ALA A 17 0.29 11.02 -4.91
C ALA A 17 1.29 11.19 -6.05
N ASP A 18 2.36 10.41 -6.00
CA ASP A 18 3.45 10.39 -6.97
C ASP A 18 3.02 9.99 -8.39
N CYS A 19 1.93 9.23 -8.52
CA CYS A 19 1.37 8.81 -9.80
C CYS A 19 0.18 9.68 -10.24
N GLY A 20 -0.24 10.66 -9.43
CA GLY A 20 -1.48 11.41 -9.66
C GLY A 20 -2.72 10.51 -9.73
N ALA A 21 -2.65 9.32 -9.14
CA ALA A 21 -3.62 8.25 -9.31
C ALA A 21 -4.42 8.02 -8.03
N SER A 22 -5.69 7.65 -8.19
CA SER A 22 -6.59 7.29 -7.10
C SER A 22 -7.37 6.05 -7.50
N LEU A 23 -7.16 4.96 -6.77
CA LEU A 23 -7.73 3.65 -7.08
C LEU A 23 -8.88 3.33 -6.14
N SER A 24 -9.98 2.83 -6.67
CA SER A 24 -11.05 2.27 -5.85
C SER A 24 -10.58 0.98 -5.20
N TYR A 25 -10.77 0.87 -3.88
CA TYR A 25 -10.22 -0.21 -3.05
C TYR A 25 -11.33 -0.86 -2.24
N MET A 26 -12.10 -1.74 -2.89
CA MET A 26 -13.25 -2.42 -2.28
C MET A 26 -12.83 -3.57 -1.36
N PRO A 27 -13.68 -4.02 -0.43
CA PRO A 27 -13.48 -5.27 0.31
C PRO A 27 -13.15 -6.45 -0.62
N GLY A 28 -12.19 -7.27 -0.21
CA GLY A 28 -11.64 -8.37 -1.02
C GLY A 28 -10.54 -7.96 -2.01
N SER A 29 -10.30 -6.65 -2.21
CA SER A 29 -9.23 -6.18 -3.08
C SER A 29 -7.85 -6.38 -2.46
N VAL A 30 -6.88 -6.72 -3.30
CA VAL A 30 -5.46 -6.78 -2.94
C VAL A 30 -4.69 -5.69 -3.66
N ILE A 31 -3.89 -4.93 -2.93
CA ILE A 31 -2.95 -3.95 -3.49
C ILE A 31 -1.53 -4.44 -3.25
N TYR A 32 -0.77 -4.56 -4.34
CA TYR A 32 0.68 -4.68 -4.29
C TYR A 32 1.32 -3.34 -4.67
N LEU A 33 2.18 -2.82 -3.81
CA LEU A 33 2.93 -1.60 -4.08
C LEU A 33 4.29 -1.60 -3.39
N THR A 34 5.17 -0.71 -3.84
CA THR A 34 6.42 -0.39 -3.13
C THR A 34 6.16 0.80 -2.22
N GLY A 35 5.58 0.58 -1.03
CA GLY A 35 5.12 1.64 -0.13
C GLY A 35 6.25 2.47 0.50
N ARG A 36 7.50 1.98 0.44
CA ARG A 36 8.70 2.78 0.74
C ARG A 36 8.99 3.84 -0.32
N VAL A 37 8.66 3.57 -1.58
CA VAL A 37 9.04 4.40 -2.73
C VAL A 37 7.90 5.31 -3.15
N LEU A 38 6.67 4.80 -3.15
CA LEU A 38 5.48 5.54 -3.58
C LEU A 38 4.76 6.13 -2.36
N MET A 39 4.64 7.46 -2.32
CA MET A 39 3.84 8.19 -1.36
C MET A 39 2.36 7.88 -1.58
N HIS A 40 1.74 7.32 -0.56
CA HIS A 40 0.36 6.85 -0.63
C HIS A 40 -0.43 7.21 0.63
N SER A 41 -1.73 7.34 0.45
CA SER A 41 -2.67 7.64 1.54
C SER A 41 -4.03 7.01 1.27
N ILE A 42 -4.80 6.83 2.34
CA ILE A 42 -6.19 6.42 2.26
C ILE A 42 -7.05 7.64 2.53
N LYS A 43 -7.98 7.95 1.63
CA LYS A 43 -9.00 8.96 1.87
C LYS A 43 -10.13 8.42 2.75
N GLU A 44 -10.94 9.33 3.28
CA GLU A 44 -12.09 9.00 4.12
C GLU A 44 -13.00 7.96 3.44
N TRP A 45 -13.45 7.01 4.25
CA TRP A 45 -14.50 6.06 3.89
C TRP A 45 -15.73 6.46 4.71
N GLY A 46 -16.89 6.58 4.06
CA GLY A 46 -18.05 7.30 4.60
C GLY A 46 -18.47 6.91 6.02
N ALA A 47 -19.22 7.81 6.69
CA ALA A 47 -19.70 7.57 8.05
C ALA A 47 -20.50 6.26 8.17
N GLY A 48 -20.25 5.51 9.24
CA GLY A 48 -20.92 4.23 9.51
C GLY A 48 -20.24 3.00 8.90
N TRP A 49 -19.15 3.17 8.17
CA TRP A 49 -18.38 2.08 7.57
C TRP A 49 -17.09 1.77 8.32
N GLU A 50 -16.66 0.51 8.28
CA GLU A 50 -15.42 0.03 8.90
C GLU A 50 -14.41 -0.41 7.83
N ARG A 51 -13.17 0.07 7.99
CA ARG A 51 -12.02 -0.37 7.19
C ARG A 51 -11.09 -1.22 8.04
N ALA A 52 -11.03 -2.51 7.75
CA ALA A 52 -10.07 -3.45 8.30
C ALA A 52 -9.13 -3.94 7.19
N VAL A 53 -7.82 -3.88 7.41
CA VAL A 53 -6.82 -4.25 6.38
C VAL A 53 -5.72 -5.10 6.99
N ILE A 54 -5.38 -6.20 6.31
CA ILE A 54 -4.17 -6.97 6.63
C ILE A 54 -3.05 -6.47 5.72
N THR A 55 -1.93 -6.09 6.33
CA THR A 55 -0.74 -5.63 5.60
C THR A 55 0.42 -6.61 5.80
N HIS A 56 0.98 -7.12 4.71
CA HIS A 56 2.21 -7.89 4.70
C HIS A 56 3.35 -7.04 4.13
N PHE A 57 4.37 -6.81 4.96
CA PHE A 57 5.56 -6.06 4.59
C PHE A 57 6.75 -6.52 5.45
N THR A 58 7.96 -6.16 5.03
CA THR A 58 9.19 -6.44 5.77
C THR A 58 9.91 -5.14 6.04
N LYS A 59 10.31 -4.92 7.30
CA LYS A 59 11.16 -3.78 7.69
C LYS A 59 12.62 -4.14 7.47
N ASP A 60 13.45 -3.15 7.15
CA ASP A 60 14.91 -3.34 6.99
C ASP A 60 15.53 -3.94 8.23
N THR A 61 15.09 -3.52 9.42
CA THR A 61 15.60 -4.04 10.69
C THR A 61 15.44 -5.55 10.85
N VAL A 62 14.43 -6.16 10.20
CA VAL A 62 14.27 -7.62 10.18
C VAL A 62 15.31 -8.26 9.26
N GLN A 63 15.59 -7.65 8.10
CA GLN A 63 16.60 -8.13 7.16
C GLN A 63 18.01 -7.98 7.73
N ASP A 64 18.30 -6.82 8.34
CA ASP A 64 19.56 -6.53 9.02
C ASP A 64 19.84 -7.56 10.11
N ARG A 65 18.85 -7.83 10.97
CA ARG A 65 18.97 -8.81 12.06
C ARG A 65 19.22 -10.22 11.54
N LEU A 66 18.65 -10.57 10.38
CA LEU A 66 18.81 -11.89 9.77
C LEU A 66 20.03 -11.99 8.85
N GLY A 67 20.77 -10.89 8.62
CA GLY A 67 21.90 -10.85 7.70
C GLY A 67 21.51 -11.08 6.24
N VAL A 68 20.25 -10.82 5.87
CA VAL A 68 19.74 -11.04 4.51
C VAL A 68 19.89 -9.74 3.71
N PRO A 69 20.43 -9.79 2.47
CA PRO A 69 20.53 -8.61 1.63
C PRO A 69 19.18 -7.93 1.39
N HIS A 70 19.16 -6.60 1.41
CA HIS A 70 17.95 -5.85 1.09
C HIS A 70 17.59 -6.00 -0.39
N PRO A 71 16.30 -6.12 -0.72
CA PRO A 71 15.88 -6.10 -2.11
C PRO A 71 16.21 -4.74 -2.74
N LYS A 72 16.73 -4.76 -3.98
CA LYS A 72 16.88 -3.53 -4.78
C LYS A 72 15.50 -3.09 -5.25
N LEU A 73 14.92 -2.11 -4.57
CA LEU A 73 13.63 -1.53 -4.94
C LEU A 73 13.78 -0.59 -6.15
N PRO A 74 12.75 -0.48 -7.01
CA PRO A 74 12.75 0.53 -8.06
C PRO A 74 12.84 1.94 -7.48
N THR A 75 13.51 2.85 -8.17
CA THR A 75 13.42 4.28 -7.86
C THR A 75 12.09 4.84 -8.33
N PHE A 76 11.70 6.00 -7.83
CA PHE A 76 10.50 6.68 -8.32
C PHE A 76 10.55 6.93 -9.84
N GLN A 77 11.71 7.34 -10.37
CA GLN A 77 11.89 7.58 -11.81
C GLN A 77 11.65 6.31 -12.66
N GLN A 78 11.94 5.13 -12.12
CA GLN A 78 11.69 3.86 -12.82
C GLN A 78 10.20 3.50 -12.90
N TYR A 79 9.33 4.14 -12.12
CA TYR A 79 7.87 3.98 -12.24
C TYR A 79 7.25 4.91 -13.31
N LEU A 80 7.97 5.94 -13.76
CA LEU A 80 7.48 6.91 -14.74
C LEU A 80 7.87 6.58 -16.19
N ALA A 81 8.78 5.63 -16.38
CA ALA A 81 9.28 5.17 -17.67
C ALA A 81 8.42 4.04 -18.24
#